data_AF-A0A359M9U4-F1
#
_entry.id   AF-A0A359M9U4-F1
#
_cell.length_a   1.000
_cell.length_b   1.000
_cell.length_c   1.000
_cell.angle_alpha   90.00
_cell.angle_beta   90.00
_cell.angle_gamma   90.00
#
_symmetry.space_group_name_H-M   'P 1'
#
loop_
_entity.id
_entity.type
_entity.pdbx_description
1 polymer ?
#
loop_
_entity_poly.entity_id
_entity_poly.type
_entity_poly.pdbx_seq_one_letter_code
_entity_poly.pdbx_strand_id
1 'polypeptide(L)'
;MKKLSLLLSMLLMMFLFIGCAMEENVPQEASIYGSLIYDWDSMTFTKISQYDILNHVGNPFDDFVILHEKVTGEALTVAEFEGYEDLFSILDQLSESSNATFSTILAYSSLEFRSSLDIYSIQLTLNDIVLFNMLQSLVEDIKAEIDGVYYLSKINYIESRLSIDLNEDDIHGLDYLQDYYSELVEFNPSVQITLLTFEELIVEFENMGYIPTAEVRIQLEIAHQIILDLANG
;
A
#
# COMPACT_ATOMS: atom_id res chain seq x y z
N MET A 1 -13.00 15.17 -55.21
CA MET A 1 -13.57 15.41 -53.87
C MET A 1 -13.62 14.16 -52.99
N LYS A 2 -14.01 12.97 -53.50
CA LYS A 2 -14.03 11.71 -52.72
C LYS A 2 -12.69 11.28 -52.09
N LYS A 3 -11.56 11.58 -52.75
CA LYS A 3 -10.22 11.28 -52.21
C LYS A 3 -9.83 12.19 -51.05
N LEU A 4 -10.32 13.43 -51.05
CA LEU A 4 -10.04 14.40 -50.00
C LEU A 4 -10.86 14.11 -48.73
N SER A 5 -12.13 13.71 -48.89
CA SER A 5 -12.98 13.32 -47.76
C SER A 5 -12.47 12.07 -47.05
N LEU A 6 -11.88 11.13 -47.80
CA LEU A 6 -11.33 9.89 -47.25
C LEU A 6 -10.03 10.15 -46.47
N LEU A 7 -9.21 11.10 -46.93
CA LEU A 7 -8.00 11.55 -46.23
C LEU A 7 -8.36 12.29 -44.94
N LEU A 8 -9.39 13.12 -44.97
CA LEU A 8 -9.89 13.83 -43.80
C LEU A 8 -10.49 12.86 -42.75
N SER A 9 -11.25 11.83 -43.18
CA SER A 9 -11.81 10.85 -42.25
C SER A 9 -10.72 9.98 -41.61
N MET A 10 -9.64 9.68 -42.35
CA MET A 10 -8.51 8.91 -41.83
C MET A 10 -7.73 9.72 -40.78
N LEU A 11 -7.53 11.02 -41.01
CA LEU A 11 -6.92 11.91 -40.04
C LEU A 11 -7.75 12.02 -38.75
N LEU A 12 -9.08 12.14 -38.90
CA LEU A 12 -10.01 12.27 -37.79
C LEU A 12 -10.12 10.98 -36.96
N MET A 13 -10.08 9.80 -37.62
CA MET A 13 -9.93 8.52 -36.91
C MET A 13 -8.64 8.43 -36.12
N MET A 14 -7.51 8.92 -36.66
CA MET A 14 -6.23 8.90 -35.95
C MET A 14 -6.28 9.74 -34.66
N PHE A 15 -7.00 10.87 -34.65
CA PHE A 15 -7.25 11.64 -33.43
C PHE A 15 -8.20 10.93 -32.46
N LEU A 16 -9.21 10.20 -32.96
CA LEU A 16 -10.11 9.41 -32.12
C LEU A 16 -9.40 8.22 -31.45
N PHE A 17 -8.44 7.60 -32.14
CA PHE A 17 -7.61 6.54 -31.54
C PHE A 17 -6.65 7.04 -30.47
N ILE A 18 -6.17 8.29 -30.56
CA ILE A 18 -5.36 8.92 -29.49
C ILE A 18 -6.24 9.26 -28.28
N GLY A 19 -7.51 9.67 -28.50
CA GLY A 19 -8.45 9.99 -27.41
C GLY A 19 -8.94 8.78 -26.60
N CYS A 20 -8.87 7.56 -27.14
CA CYS A 20 -9.18 6.32 -26.40
C CYS A 20 -7.95 5.62 -25.80
N ALA A 21 -6.73 6.08 -26.10
CA ALA A 21 -5.51 5.58 -25.48
C ALA A 21 -5.17 6.30 -24.16
N MET A 22 -5.97 7.30 -23.79
CA MET A 22 -5.89 8.04 -22.54
C MET A 22 -7.04 7.62 -21.61
N GLU A 23 -7.27 6.31 -21.48
CA GLU A 23 -7.74 5.76 -20.21
C GLU A 23 -6.48 5.58 -19.35
N GLU A 24 -5.87 6.73 -19.04
CA GLU A 24 -4.80 6.83 -18.07
C GLU A 24 -5.42 6.36 -16.77
N ASN A 25 -4.81 5.36 -16.13
CA ASN A 25 -5.16 4.89 -14.78
C ASN A 25 -5.48 6.13 -13.95
N VAL A 26 -6.77 6.42 -13.73
CA VAL A 26 -7.17 7.58 -12.94
C VAL A 26 -6.52 7.33 -11.59
N PRO A 27 -5.53 8.13 -11.17
CA PRO A 27 -4.99 8.00 -9.83
C PRO A 27 -6.21 8.10 -8.94
N GLN A 28 -6.46 7.07 -8.10
CA GLN A 28 -7.45 7.23 -7.04
C GLN A 28 -7.16 8.58 -6.40
N GLU A 29 -8.17 9.45 -6.41
CA GLU A 29 -8.07 10.78 -5.83
C GLU A 29 -7.50 10.60 -4.43
N ALA A 30 -6.39 11.27 -4.13
CA ALA A 30 -5.68 11.10 -2.87
C ALA A 30 -6.57 11.66 -1.75
N SER A 31 -7.44 10.81 -1.21
CA SER A 31 -8.46 11.14 -0.23
C SER A 31 -8.46 10.08 0.86
N ILE A 32 -8.60 10.49 2.12
CA ILE A 32 -8.67 9.55 3.25
C ILE A 32 -9.94 8.70 3.22
N TYR A 33 -10.98 9.13 2.49
CA TYR A 33 -12.22 8.37 2.28
C TYR A 33 -12.12 7.32 1.16
N GLY A 34 -10.97 7.24 0.49
CA GLY A 34 -10.70 6.27 -0.55
C GLY A 34 -10.55 4.83 -0.04
N SER A 35 -10.37 3.90 -0.98
CA SER A 35 -10.07 2.50 -0.69
C SER A 35 -8.69 2.13 -1.22
N LEU A 36 -7.96 1.34 -0.46
CA LEU A 36 -6.72 0.70 -0.87
C LEU A 36 -7.03 -0.60 -1.61
N ILE A 37 -6.13 -0.97 -2.52
CA ILE A 37 -6.18 -2.24 -3.25
C ILE A 37 -5.02 -3.09 -2.75
N TYR A 38 -5.30 -4.35 -2.42
CA TYR A 38 -4.25 -5.31 -2.07
C TYR A 38 -3.44 -5.70 -3.32
N ASP A 39 -2.13 -5.48 -3.27
CA ASP A 39 -1.20 -5.85 -4.34
C ASP A 39 -0.51 -7.16 -3.99
N TRP A 40 -0.74 -8.19 -4.80
CA TRP A 40 -0.16 -9.53 -4.60
C TRP A 40 1.34 -9.59 -4.87
N ASP A 41 1.90 -8.66 -5.64
CA ASP A 41 3.33 -8.64 -5.95
C ASP A 41 4.15 -8.12 -4.78
N SER A 42 3.64 -7.13 -4.04
CA SER A 42 4.27 -6.62 -2.82
C SER A 42 3.68 -7.18 -1.53
N MET A 43 2.52 -7.84 -1.59
CA MET A 43 1.72 -8.29 -0.44
C MET A 43 1.24 -7.16 0.48
N THR A 44 1.03 -5.97 -0.09
CA THR A 44 0.67 -4.76 0.66
C THR A 44 -0.53 -4.04 0.07
N PHE A 45 -1.20 -3.23 0.88
CA PHE A 45 -2.29 -2.32 0.47
C PHE A 45 -1.73 -1.00 -0.11
N THR A 46 -0.88 -1.05 -1.14
CA THR A 46 -0.04 0.13 -1.50
C THR A 46 -0.04 0.54 -2.97
N LYS A 47 -1.00 0.14 -3.79
CA LYS A 47 -1.11 0.72 -5.13
C LYS A 47 -1.77 2.10 -5.09
N ILE A 48 -1.10 3.04 -4.42
CA ILE A 48 -1.56 4.39 -4.14
C ILE A 48 -0.68 5.44 -4.81
N SER A 49 -1.28 6.60 -5.03
CA SER A 49 -0.63 7.76 -5.63
C SER A 49 0.51 8.27 -4.74
N GLN A 50 1.54 8.88 -5.31
CA GLN A 50 2.60 9.54 -4.52
C GLN A 50 2.06 10.68 -3.64
N TYR A 51 0.90 11.22 -4.01
CA TYR A 51 0.16 12.27 -3.30
C TYR A 51 -0.63 11.74 -2.09
N ASP A 52 -0.67 10.43 -1.87
CA ASP A 52 -1.42 9.78 -0.79
C ASP A 52 -0.62 9.77 0.50
N ILE A 53 -1.21 10.16 1.64
CA ILE A 53 -0.49 10.18 2.93
C ILE A 53 -0.12 8.79 3.44
N LEU A 54 -0.79 7.75 2.95
CA LEU A 54 -0.46 6.36 3.25
C LEU A 54 0.63 5.81 2.32
N ASN A 55 1.13 6.60 1.38
CA ASN A 55 2.24 6.18 0.55
C ASN A 55 3.45 5.88 1.46
N HIS A 56 4.02 4.68 1.31
CA HIS A 56 5.12 4.13 2.11
C HIS A 56 4.80 3.57 3.51
N VAL A 57 3.53 3.36 3.89
CA VAL A 57 3.20 2.75 5.20
C VAL A 57 2.94 1.24 5.17
N GLY A 58 2.83 0.64 3.98
CA GLY A 58 2.47 -0.79 3.86
C GLY A 58 3.58 -1.73 4.34
N ASN A 59 3.18 -2.79 5.02
CA ASN A 59 4.05 -3.86 5.49
C ASN A 59 3.49 -5.22 5.03
N PRO A 60 4.27 -6.07 4.34
CA PRO A 60 3.77 -7.32 3.79
C PRO A 60 3.13 -8.27 4.81
N PHE A 61 3.72 -8.41 6.00
CA PHE A 61 3.23 -9.31 7.03
C PHE A 61 1.90 -8.81 7.60
N ASP A 62 1.87 -7.57 8.07
CA ASP A 62 0.69 -7.05 8.74
C ASP A 62 -0.48 -6.84 7.77
N ASP A 63 -0.20 -6.41 6.54
CA ASP A 63 -1.21 -6.27 5.51
C ASP A 63 -1.80 -7.65 5.13
N PHE A 64 -0.98 -8.71 5.16
CA PHE A 64 -1.46 -10.08 5.02
C PHE A 64 -2.34 -10.52 6.21
N VAL A 65 -1.97 -10.19 7.44
CA VAL A 65 -2.79 -10.49 8.63
C VAL A 65 -4.16 -9.81 8.53
N ILE A 66 -4.17 -8.52 8.15
CA ILE A 66 -5.42 -7.76 7.93
C ILE A 66 -6.23 -8.43 6.82
N LEU A 67 -5.62 -8.75 5.67
CA LEU A 67 -6.32 -9.40 4.57
C LEU A 67 -6.95 -10.72 5.00
N HIS A 68 -6.16 -11.58 5.66
CA HIS A 68 -6.62 -12.87 6.16
C HIS A 68 -7.84 -12.70 7.05
N GLU A 69 -7.75 -11.88 8.10
CA GLU A 69 -8.84 -11.70 9.05
C GLU A 69 -10.09 -11.12 8.39
N LYS A 70 -9.95 -10.17 7.46
CA LYS A 70 -11.12 -9.57 6.79
C LYS A 70 -11.80 -10.53 5.80
N VAL A 71 -11.05 -11.43 5.17
CA VAL A 71 -11.61 -12.40 4.21
C VAL A 71 -12.19 -13.61 4.93
N THR A 72 -11.43 -14.23 5.83
CA THR A 72 -11.84 -15.47 6.50
C THR A 72 -12.75 -15.22 7.71
N GLY A 73 -12.69 -14.02 8.29
CA GLY A 73 -13.35 -13.70 9.56
C GLY A 73 -12.67 -14.33 10.78
N GLU A 74 -11.49 -14.93 10.60
CA GLU A 74 -10.75 -15.62 11.65
C GLU A 74 -9.40 -14.94 11.89
N ALA A 75 -9.10 -14.65 13.15
CA ALA A 75 -7.78 -14.20 13.56
C ALA A 75 -6.80 -15.38 13.60
N LEU A 76 -5.54 -15.14 13.25
CA LEU A 76 -4.47 -16.11 13.42
C LEU A 76 -4.30 -16.47 14.90
N THR A 77 -3.95 -17.72 15.18
CA THR A 77 -3.49 -18.10 16.52
C THR A 77 -2.14 -17.43 16.81
N VAL A 78 -1.79 -17.28 18.09
CA VAL A 78 -0.50 -16.69 18.50
C VAL A 78 0.69 -17.41 17.84
N ALA A 79 0.64 -18.75 17.73
CA ALA A 79 1.70 -19.53 17.12
C ALA A 79 1.79 -19.34 15.60
N GLU A 80 0.65 -19.14 14.92
CA GLU A 80 0.63 -18.82 13.49
C GLU A 80 1.14 -17.40 13.25
N PHE A 81 0.74 -16.44 14.09
CA PHE A 81 1.21 -15.07 14.02
C PHE A 81 2.74 -15.00 14.12
N GLU A 82 3.32 -15.54 15.20
CA GLU A 82 4.78 -15.57 15.41
C GLU A 82 5.50 -16.33 14.27
N GLY A 83 4.94 -17.47 13.84
CA GLY A 83 5.51 -18.26 12.75
C GLY A 83 5.51 -17.53 11.40
N TYR A 84 4.42 -16.83 11.08
CA TYR A 84 4.33 -16.06 9.85
C TYR A 84 5.18 -14.78 9.92
N GLU A 85 5.27 -14.10 11.06
CA GLU A 85 6.16 -12.94 11.24
C GLU A 85 7.62 -13.30 10.90
N ASP A 86 8.13 -14.39 11.48
CA ASP A 86 9.47 -14.90 11.20
C ASP A 86 9.64 -15.29 9.72
N LEU A 87 8.62 -15.93 9.13
CA LEU A 87 8.65 -16.31 7.71
C LEU A 87 8.67 -15.08 6.80
N PHE A 88 7.84 -14.06 7.05
CA PHE A 88 7.80 -12.84 6.25
C PHE A 88 9.12 -12.08 6.31
N SER A 89 9.80 -12.06 7.47
CA SER A 89 11.17 -11.53 7.57
C SER A 89 12.15 -12.23 6.63
N ILE A 90 12.02 -13.55 6.45
CA ILE A 90 12.83 -14.32 5.49
C ILE A 90 12.43 -14.00 4.04
N LEU A 91 11.13 -13.87 3.76
CA LEU A 91 10.61 -13.54 2.44
C LEU A 91 11.03 -12.13 2.00
N ASP A 92 10.98 -11.15 2.90
CA ASP A 92 11.45 -9.78 2.67
C ASP A 92 12.94 -9.78 2.30
N GLN A 93 13.78 -10.44 3.10
CA GLN A 93 15.21 -10.55 2.82
C GLN A 93 15.47 -11.18 1.45
N LEU A 94 14.71 -12.22 1.08
CA LEU A 94 14.82 -12.85 -0.23
C LEU A 94 14.35 -11.93 -1.36
N SER A 95 13.23 -11.23 -1.17
CA SER A 95 12.69 -10.24 -2.11
C SER A 95 13.71 -9.15 -2.41
N GLU A 96 14.26 -8.52 -1.37
CA GLU A 96 15.28 -7.48 -1.49
C GLU A 96 16.56 -7.98 -2.15
N SER A 97 17.03 -9.16 -1.75
CA SER A 97 18.32 -9.69 -2.21
C SER A 97 18.29 -10.23 -3.64
N SER A 98 17.11 -10.65 -4.12
CA SER A 98 16.93 -11.24 -5.45
C SER A 98 16.19 -10.32 -6.43
N ASN A 99 15.61 -9.21 -5.96
CA ASN A 99 14.65 -8.38 -6.68
C ASN A 99 13.43 -9.17 -7.21
N ALA A 100 13.08 -10.29 -6.57
CA ALA A 100 11.87 -11.05 -6.88
C ALA A 100 10.68 -10.49 -6.08
N THR A 101 9.51 -10.41 -6.71
CA THR A 101 8.27 -10.05 -6.00
C THR A 101 7.84 -11.17 -5.05
N PHE A 102 7.02 -10.83 -4.05
CA PHE A 102 6.40 -11.84 -3.17
C PHE A 102 5.57 -12.85 -3.97
N SER A 103 4.82 -12.40 -4.97
CA SER A 103 4.07 -13.28 -5.86
C SER A 103 4.96 -14.30 -6.58
N THR A 104 6.17 -13.90 -6.97
CA THR A 104 7.15 -14.78 -7.61
C THR A 104 7.72 -15.78 -6.61
N ILE A 105 8.07 -15.32 -5.41
CA ILE A 105 8.62 -16.17 -4.35
C ILE A 105 7.57 -17.20 -3.91
N LEU A 106 6.32 -16.80 -3.73
CA LEU A 106 5.22 -17.69 -3.40
C LEU A 106 4.84 -18.67 -4.52
N ALA A 107 5.40 -18.54 -5.72
CA ALA A 107 5.26 -19.55 -6.77
C ALA A 107 6.38 -20.61 -6.74
N TYR A 108 7.40 -20.44 -5.88
CA TYR A 108 8.49 -21.40 -5.75
C TYR A 108 8.02 -22.72 -5.14
N SER A 109 8.59 -23.83 -5.62
CA SER A 109 8.58 -25.07 -4.87
C SER A 109 9.42 -24.94 -3.60
N SER A 110 9.20 -25.80 -2.59
CA SER A 110 10.00 -25.79 -1.36
C SER A 110 11.51 -25.97 -1.63
N LEU A 111 11.87 -26.68 -2.72
CA LEU A 111 13.27 -26.85 -3.14
C LEU A 111 13.85 -25.54 -3.70
N GLU A 112 13.10 -24.83 -4.53
CA GLU A 112 13.51 -23.54 -5.09
C GLU A 112 13.62 -22.47 -3.99
N PHE A 113 12.64 -22.40 -3.09
CA PHE A 113 12.68 -21.50 -1.94
C PHE A 113 13.94 -21.71 -1.09
N ARG A 114 14.22 -22.97 -0.72
CA ARG A 114 15.45 -23.33 0.01
C ARG A 114 16.71 -22.99 -0.76
N SER A 115 16.78 -23.36 -2.04
CA SER A 115 17.98 -23.15 -2.85
C SER A 115 18.29 -21.66 -3.04
N SER A 116 17.26 -20.82 -3.14
CA SER A 116 17.40 -19.37 -3.24
C SER A 116 17.97 -18.75 -1.97
N LEU A 117 17.58 -19.25 -0.79
CA LEU A 117 18.06 -18.76 0.50
C LEU A 117 19.46 -19.28 0.87
N ASP A 118 19.83 -20.48 0.42
CA ASP A 118 21.17 -21.03 0.60
C ASP A 118 22.25 -20.12 -0.03
N ILE A 119 21.93 -19.41 -1.12
CA ILE A 119 22.82 -18.43 -1.78
C ILE A 119 23.20 -17.30 -0.81
N TYR A 120 22.28 -16.94 0.08
CA TYR A 120 22.44 -15.86 1.06
C TYR A 120 22.81 -16.38 2.45
N SER A 121 23.15 -17.66 2.58
CA SER A 121 23.51 -18.32 3.85
C SER A 121 22.42 -18.27 4.93
N ILE A 122 21.15 -18.15 4.51
CA ILE A 122 19.99 -18.22 5.42
C ILE A 122 19.62 -19.69 5.58
N GLN A 123 19.75 -20.21 6.81
CA GLN A 123 19.49 -21.61 7.08
C GLN A 123 18.03 -21.82 7.48
N LEU A 124 17.27 -22.45 6.60
CA LEU A 124 15.88 -22.82 6.89
C LEU A 124 15.79 -24.03 7.83
N THR A 125 14.84 -23.97 8.75
CA THR A 125 14.34 -25.11 9.51
C THR A 125 13.30 -25.89 8.72
N LEU A 126 12.92 -27.08 9.20
CA LEU A 126 11.79 -27.81 8.63
C LEU A 126 10.47 -27.05 8.85
N ASN A 127 10.35 -26.31 9.95
CA ASN A 127 9.15 -25.56 10.28
C ASN A 127 8.91 -24.44 9.27
N ASP A 128 9.96 -23.74 8.86
CA ASP A 128 9.88 -22.63 7.90
C ASP A 128 9.36 -23.13 6.53
N ILE A 129 9.78 -24.33 6.11
CA ILE A 129 9.29 -24.96 4.88
C ILE A 129 7.80 -25.34 5.00
N VAL A 130 7.38 -25.83 6.16
CA VAL A 130 5.97 -26.17 6.41
C VAL A 130 5.12 -24.89 6.38
N LEU A 131 5.55 -23.84 7.08
CA LEU A 131 4.88 -22.54 7.12
C LEU A 131 4.82 -21.89 5.72
N PHE A 132 5.88 -21.98 4.93
CA PHE A 132 5.89 -21.49 3.56
C PHE A 132 4.83 -22.18 2.70
N ASN A 133 4.75 -23.51 2.75
CA ASN A 133 3.73 -24.24 1.99
C ASN A 133 2.30 -23.94 2.50
N MET A 134 2.13 -23.72 3.81
CA MET A 134 0.84 -23.31 4.39
C MET A 134 0.44 -21.92 3.90
N LEU A 135 1.37 -20.96 3.91
CA LEU A 135 1.16 -19.61 3.39
C LEU A 135 0.76 -19.63 1.92
N GLN A 136 1.44 -20.44 1.08
CA GLN A 136 1.07 -20.62 -0.33
C GLN A 136 -0.38 -21.06 -0.48
N SER A 137 -0.77 -22.12 0.25
CA SER A 137 -2.15 -22.62 0.23
C SER A 137 -3.15 -21.55 0.67
N LEU A 138 -2.85 -20.83 1.76
CA LEU A 138 -3.73 -19.80 2.29
C LEU A 138 -3.92 -18.64 1.31
N VAL A 139 -2.85 -18.19 0.66
CA VAL A 139 -2.90 -17.14 -0.37
C VAL A 139 -3.71 -17.60 -1.59
N GLU A 140 -3.58 -18.86 -2.01
CA GLU A 140 -4.40 -19.41 -3.10
C GLU A 140 -5.89 -19.47 -2.73
N ASP A 141 -6.21 -19.90 -1.51
CA ASP A 141 -7.58 -19.98 -1.01
C ASP A 141 -8.22 -18.58 -0.92
N ILE A 142 -7.51 -17.60 -0.34
CA ILE A 142 -7.97 -16.20 -0.27
C ILE A 142 -8.20 -15.63 -1.68
N LYS A 143 -7.28 -15.86 -2.62
CA LYS A 143 -7.43 -15.41 -4.02
C LYS A 143 -8.68 -15.99 -4.69
N ALA A 144 -8.97 -17.26 -4.42
CA ALA A 144 -10.15 -17.94 -4.95
C ALA A 144 -11.46 -17.41 -4.35
N GLU A 145 -11.45 -16.98 -3.10
CA GLU A 145 -12.62 -16.43 -2.40
C GLU A 145 -13.01 -15.03 -2.91
N ILE A 146 -12.02 -14.16 -3.15
CA ILE A 146 -12.26 -12.73 -3.48
C ILE A 146 -12.21 -12.41 -4.99
N ASP A 147 -12.17 -13.43 -5.86
CA ASP A 147 -12.02 -13.28 -7.32
C ASP A 147 -10.80 -12.43 -7.72
N GLY A 148 -9.71 -12.56 -6.95
CA GLY A 148 -8.39 -11.98 -7.25
C GLY A 148 -8.16 -10.51 -6.88
N VAL A 149 -9.19 -9.71 -6.57
CA VAL A 149 -9.03 -8.29 -6.19
C VAL A 149 -9.76 -7.99 -4.89
N TYR A 150 -9.03 -7.41 -3.93
CA TYR A 150 -9.59 -7.01 -2.64
C TYR A 150 -9.40 -5.52 -2.38
N TYR A 151 -10.45 -4.89 -1.86
CA TYR A 151 -10.50 -3.47 -1.52
C TYR A 151 -10.75 -3.31 -0.03
N LEU A 152 -10.02 -2.39 0.60
CA LEU A 152 -10.23 -2.00 1.99
C LEU A 152 -10.27 -0.48 2.10
N SER A 153 -11.27 0.10 2.75
CA SER A 153 -11.28 1.55 2.99
C SER A 153 -10.07 1.95 3.84
N LYS A 154 -9.46 3.10 3.57
CA LYS A 154 -8.28 3.57 4.31
C LYS A 154 -8.53 3.72 5.81
N ILE A 155 -9.70 4.21 6.20
CA ILE A 155 -10.09 4.29 7.62
C ILE A 155 -10.01 2.90 8.28
N ASN A 156 -10.73 1.90 7.74
CA ASN A 156 -10.65 0.53 8.26
C ASN A 156 -9.23 -0.05 8.22
N TYR A 157 -8.40 0.33 7.24
CA TYR A 157 -7.01 -0.08 7.18
C TYR A 157 -6.23 0.46 8.38
N ILE A 158 -6.30 1.77 8.65
CA ILE A 158 -5.63 2.42 9.78
C ILE A 158 -6.10 1.83 11.11
N GLU A 159 -7.41 1.69 11.29
CA GLU A 159 -8.01 1.10 12.48
C GLU A 159 -7.54 -0.34 12.71
N SER A 160 -7.50 -1.16 11.66
CA SER A 160 -7.05 -2.55 11.76
C SER A 160 -5.55 -2.63 12.05
N ARG A 161 -4.75 -1.79 11.39
CA ARG A 161 -3.28 -1.78 11.51
C ARG A 161 -2.81 -1.35 12.90
N LEU A 162 -3.47 -0.34 13.47
CA LEU A 162 -3.13 0.20 14.80
C LEU A 162 -3.95 -0.42 15.93
N SER A 163 -4.95 -1.25 15.62
CA SER A 163 -5.90 -1.80 16.59
C SER A 163 -6.61 -0.70 17.42
N ILE A 164 -7.09 0.34 16.74
CA ILE A 164 -7.82 1.48 17.32
C ILE A 164 -9.14 1.72 16.58
N ASP A 165 -10.04 2.49 17.21
CA ASP A 165 -11.21 3.06 16.55
C ASP A 165 -10.96 4.56 16.32
N LEU A 166 -11.13 5.04 15.09
CA LEU A 166 -10.98 6.46 14.77
C LEU A 166 -12.30 7.21 15.00
N ASN A 167 -12.23 8.32 15.73
CA ASN A 167 -13.38 9.20 15.91
C ASN A 167 -13.47 10.25 14.79
N GLU A 168 -14.55 11.05 14.78
CA GLU A 168 -14.77 12.08 13.74
C GLU A 168 -13.65 13.15 13.70
N ASP A 169 -13.09 13.54 14.86
CA ASP A 169 -12.00 14.52 14.91
C ASP A 169 -10.70 13.93 14.36
N ASP A 170 -10.42 12.64 14.62
CA ASP A 170 -9.26 11.94 14.05
C ASP A 170 -9.37 11.87 12.52
N ILE A 171 -10.55 11.52 12.02
CA ILE A 171 -10.82 11.41 10.58
C ILE A 171 -10.71 12.78 9.91
N HIS A 172 -11.27 13.84 10.50
CA HIS A 172 -11.09 15.20 9.98
C HIS A 172 -9.63 15.65 9.99
N GLY A 173 -8.86 15.29 11.03
CA GLY A 173 -7.43 15.56 11.09
C GLY A 173 -6.67 14.88 9.94
N LEU A 174 -6.97 13.62 9.66
CA LEU A 174 -6.38 12.87 8.54
C LEU A 174 -6.79 13.45 7.19
N ASP A 175 -8.02 13.96 7.05
CA ASP A 175 -8.50 14.63 5.84
C ASP A 175 -7.73 15.92 5.58
N TYR A 176 -7.59 16.80 6.60
CA TYR A 176 -6.75 18.00 6.50
C TYR A 176 -5.30 17.67 6.15
N LEU A 177 -4.75 16.62 6.77
CA LEU A 177 -3.39 16.20 6.51
C LEU A 177 -3.23 15.70 5.07
N GLN A 178 -4.19 14.93 4.55
CA GLN A 178 -4.19 14.45 3.17
C GLN A 178 -4.24 15.59 2.16
N ASP A 179 -5.13 16.57 2.37
CA ASP A 179 -5.22 17.73 1.50
C ASP A 179 -3.89 18.49 1.46
N TYR A 180 -3.33 18.84 2.62
CA TYR A 180 -2.10 19.63 2.68
C TYR A 180 -0.87 18.85 2.20
N TYR A 181 -0.83 17.55 2.46
CA TYR A 181 0.25 16.69 1.98
C TYR A 181 0.24 16.56 0.45
N SER A 182 -0.94 16.44 -0.16
CA SER A 182 -1.04 16.34 -1.62
C SER A 182 -0.42 17.55 -2.32
N GLU A 183 -0.65 18.75 -1.79
CA GLU A 183 -0.04 19.99 -2.28
C GLU A 183 1.45 20.08 -1.96
N LEU A 184 1.85 19.62 -0.77
CA LEU A 184 3.26 19.58 -0.36
C LEU A 184 4.09 18.70 -1.31
N VAL A 185 3.56 17.55 -1.71
CA VAL A 185 4.21 16.65 -2.69
C VAL A 185 4.22 17.28 -4.08
N GLU A 186 3.21 18.06 -4.47
CA GLU A 186 3.23 18.79 -5.74
C GLU A 186 4.35 19.84 -5.78
N PHE A 187 4.56 20.57 -4.68
CA PHE A 187 5.61 21.58 -4.57
C PHE A 187 7.01 20.98 -4.36
N ASN A 188 7.09 19.91 -3.57
CA ASN A 188 8.32 19.19 -3.24
C ASN A 188 8.11 17.66 -3.35
N PRO A 189 8.27 17.08 -4.55
CA PRO A 189 8.03 15.65 -4.79
C PRO A 189 8.93 14.69 -4.00
N SER A 190 9.97 15.20 -3.34
CA SER A 190 10.89 14.38 -2.55
C SER A 190 10.54 14.32 -1.07
N VAL A 191 9.53 15.07 -0.64
CA VAL A 191 9.09 15.10 0.75
C VAL A 191 8.48 13.76 1.15
N GLN A 192 8.78 13.31 2.37
CA GLN A 192 8.15 12.15 2.99
C GLN A 192 7.70 12.56 4.38
N ILE A 193 6.40 12.49 4.62
CA ILE A 193 5.79 12.94 5.88
C ILE A 193 6.31 12.16 7.09
N THR A 194 6.70 10.90 6.89
CA THR A 194 7.24 10.01 7.93
C THR A 194 8.65 10.39 8.39
N LEU A 195 9.35 11.24 7.64
CA LEU A 195 10.71 11.70 7.96
C LEU A 195 10.75 13.07 8.63
N LEU A 196 9.60 13.75 8.74
CA LEU A 196 9.48 15.07 9.36
C LEU A 196 8.94 14.94 10.78
N THR A 197 9.47 15.75 11.69
CA THR A 197 8.77 16.04 12.95
C THR A 197 7.53 16.88 12.67
N PHE A 198 6.57 16.90 13.61
CA PHE A 198 5.36 17.70 13.45
C PHE A 198 5.67 19.19 13.22
N GLU A 199 6.64 19.76 13.94
CA GLU A 199 7.02 21.18 13.77
C GLU A 199 7.67 21.44 12.40
N GLU A 200 8.46 20.51 11.88
CA GLU A 200 9.03 20.63 10.53
C GLU A 200 7.93 20.56 9.47
N LEU A 201 6.95 19.66 9.63
CA LEU A 201 5.79 19.56 8.75
C LEU A 201 4.97 20.87 8.74
N ILE A 202 4.75 21.48 9.91
CA ILE A 202 4.06 22.78 9.99
C ILE A 202 4.86 23.88 9.26
N VAL A 203 6.18 23.92 9.40
CA VAL A 203 7.02 24.89 8.67
C VAL A 203 6.89 24.71 7.15
N GLU A 204 6.85 23.46 6.65
CA GLU A 204 6.62 23.18 5.24
C GLU A 204 5.25 23.69 4.78
N PHE A 205 4.18 23.46 5.55
CA PHE A 205 2.84 23.99 5.26
C PHE A 205 2.81 25.53 5.25
N GLU A 206 3.44 26.17 6.24
CA GLU A 206 3.53 27.63 6.30
C GLU A 206 4.31 28.23 5.13
N ASN A 207 5.35 27.55 4.65
CA ASN A 207 6.11 27.97 3.46
C ASN A 207 5.28 27.94 2.17
N MET A 208 4.25 27.09 2.11
CA MET A 208 3.26 27.06 1.03
C MET A 208 2.13 28.08 1.21
N GLY A 209 2.07 28.77 2.36
CA GLY A 209 1.04 29.76 2.69
C GLY A 209 -0.11 29.21 3.53
N TYR A 210 -0.02 27.95 4.00
CA TYR A 210 -0.99 27.35 4.93
C TYR A 210 -0.64 27.68 6.37
N ILE A 211 -1.45 28.52 7.01
CA ILE A 211 -1.29 28.86 8.43
C ILE A 211 -2.47 28.24 9.18
N PRO A 212 -2.32 27.03 9.74
CA PRO A 212 -3.42 26.35 10.43
C PRO A 212 -3.85 27.12 11.68
N THR A 213 -5.14 27.07 12.00
CA THR A 213 -5.64 27.58 13.28
C THR A 213 -5.12 26.70 14.43
N ALA A 214 -5.22 27.19 15.68
CA ALA A 214 -4.80 26.40 16.84
C ALA A 214 -5.54 25.05 16.94
N GLU A 215 -6.82 25.02 16.57
CA GLU A 215 -7.64 23.80 16.55
C GLU A 215 -7.18 22.83 15.45
N VAL A 216 -7.00 23.32 14.21
CA VAL A 216 -6.49 22.51 13.10
C VAL A 216 -5.09 21.99 13.39
N ARG A 217 -4.24 22.77 14.07
CA ARG A 217 -2.90 22.34 14.47
C ARG A 217 -2.94 21.13 15.41
N ILE A 218 -3.87 21.08 16.36
CA ILE A 218 -4.04 19.91 17.25
C ILE A 218 -4.48 18.69 16.44
N GLN A 219 -5.43 18.85 15.53
CA GLN A 219 -5.92 17.74 14.69
C GLN A 219 -4.83 17.22 13.74
N LEU A 220 -4.03 18.11 13.15
CA LEU A 220 -2.87 17.73 12.32
C LEU A 220 -1.80 17.01 13.13
N GLU A 221 -1.56 17.38 14.39
CA GLU A 221 -0.60 16.71 15.27
C GLU A 221 -1.01 15.26 15.54
N ILE A 222 -2.29 15.05 15.86
CA ILE A 222 -2.86 13.71 16.06
C ILE A 222 -2.77 12.89 14.77
N ALA A 223 -3.20 13.45 13.63
CA ALA A 223 -3.15 12.79 12.35
C ALA A 223 -1.71 12.43 11.93
N HIS A 224 -0.76 13.33 12.15
CA HIS A 224 0.65 13.08 11.88
C HIS A 224 1.19 11.94 12.74
N GLN A 225 0.83 11.91 14.03
CA GLN A 225 1.22 10.82 14.91
C GLN A 225 0.64 9.47 14.45
N ILE A 226 -0.62 9.43 14.01
CA ILE A 226 -1.24 8.22 13.43
C ILE A 226 -0.42 7.71 12.23
N ILE A 227 -0.02 8.60 11.32
CA ILE A 227 0.81 8.22 10.17
C ILE A 227 2.20 7.71 10.59
N LEU A 228 2.81 8.32 11.60
CA LEU A 228 4.08 7.84 12.16
C LEU A 228 3.93 6.47 12.81
N ASP A 229 2.85 6.22 13.53
CA ASP A 229 2.60 4.95 14.19
C ASP A 229 2.42 3.84 13.14
N LEU A 230 1.74 4.11 12.03
CA LEU A 230 1.61 3.17 10.91
C LEU A 230 2.95 2.82 10.27
N ALA A 231 3.83 3.81 10.11
CA ALA A 231 5.13 3.61 9.46
C ALA A 231 6.15 2.85 10.34
N ASN A 232 5.95 2.82 11.66
CA ASN A 232 6.88 2.25 12.62
C ASN A 232 6.39 0.93 13.27
N GLY A 233 5.12 0.58 13.10
CA GLY A 233 4.57 -0.68 13.57
C GLY A 233 4.55 -1.70 12.45
#